data_AF-A0AA38C836-F1
#
_entry.id   AF-A0AA38C836-F1
#
_cell.length_a   1.000
_cell.length_b   1.000
_cell.length_c   1.000
_cell.angle_alpha   90.00
_cell.angle_beta   90.00
_cell.angle_gamma   90.00
#
_symmetry.space_group_name_H-M   'P 1'
#
loop_
_entity.id
_entity.type
_entity.pdbx_description
1 polymer ?
#
loop_
_entity_poly.entity_id
_entity_poly.type
_entity_poly.pdbx_seq_one_letter_code
_entity_poly.pdbx_strand_id
1 'polypeptide(L)'
;MEPSIYAVEKGDDLDLPPAPLEFEEGNASLIKETIDVNIGMEDEPRILKLGSSLTPEEVEIHTRILKEHQKEFTFNYKEMTGVAPHIAVHNL
;
A
#
# COMPACT_ATOMS: atom_id res chain seq x y z
N MET A 1 -21.14 30.44 -0.45
CA MET A 1 -21.36 29.74 0.84
C MET A 1 -20.92 28.32 0.57
N GLU A 2 -19.71 27.96 0.99
CA GLU A 2 -19.24 26.57 0.89
C GLU A 2 -19.92 25.75 1.99
N PRO A 3 -20.55 24.60 1.69
CA PRO A 3 -21.11 23.77 2.74
C PRO A 3 -19.98 23.02 3.46
N SER A 4 -20.03 23.12 4.79
CA SER A 4 -19.13 22.55 5.79
C SER A 4 -19.03 21.01 5.69
N ILE A 5 -17.79 20.49 5.66
CA ILE A 5 -17.47 19.05 5.54
C ILE A 5 -17.48 18.34 6.92
N TYR A 6 -18.30 18.80 7.86
CA TYR A 6 -18.43 18.19 9.18
C TYR A 6 -19.89 17.99 9.55
N ALA A 7 -20.52 17.00 8.90
CA ALA A 7 -21.62 16.26 9.48
C ALA A 7 -21.25 14.78 9.40
N VAL A 8 -20.70 14.25 10.50
CA VAL A 8 -20.60 12.81 10.71
C VAL A 8 -22.03 12.34 10.96
N GLU A 9 -22.69 11.88 9.89
CA GLU A 9 -23.92 11.14 10.05
C GLU A 9 -23.59 9.69 10.40
N LYS A 10 -24.26 9.26 11.47
CA LYS A 10 -24.27 7.96 12.10
C LYS A 10 -24.47 6.86 11.05
N GLY A 11 -23.67 5.80 11.13
CA GLY A 11 -23.68 4.67 10.19
C GLY A 11 -25.07 4.10 9.96
N ASP A 12 -25.67 4.50 8.85
CA ASP A 12 -26.57 3.67 8.08
C ASP A 12 -25.65 2.87 7.15
N ASP A 13 -25.86 1.55 7.08
CA ASP A 13 -25.23 0.70 6.07
C ASP A 13 -25.55 1.33 4.71
N LEU A 14 -24.60 2.09 4.18
CA LEU A 14 -24.67 2.60 2.82
C LEU A 14 -24.83 1.35 1.96
N ASP A 15 -25.99 1.19 1.32
CA ASP A 15 -26.31 0.15 0.35
C ASP A 15 -25.44 0.38 -0.89
N LEU A 16 -24.14 0.22 -0.68
CA LEU A 16 -23.12 0.27 -1.70
C LEU A 16 -23.34 -0.99 -2.52
N PRO A 17 -23.39 -0.88 -3.86
CA PRO A 17 -23.40 -2.06 -4.69
C PRO A 17 -22.19 -2.93 -4.29
N PRO A 18 -22.35 -4.26 -4.22
CA PRO A 18 -21.21 -5.13 -3.97
C PRO A 18 -20.12 -4.79 -4.97
N ALA A 19 -18.86 -4.82 -4.52
CA ALA A 19 -17.73 -4.63 -5.40
C ALA A 19 -17.89 -5.57 -6.62
N PRO A 20 -17.59 -5.11 -7.85
CA PRO A 20 -17.71 -5.96 -9.02
C PRO A 20 -16.91 -7.25 -8.83
N LEU A 21 -17.56 -8.41 -9.01
CA LEU A 21 -16.96 -9.74 -8.84
C LEU A 21 -15.73 -9.95 -9.74
N GLU A 22 -15.59 -9.16 -10.82
CA GLU A 22 -14.40 -9.09 -11.68
C GLU A 22 -13.10 -8.79 -10.92
N PHE A 23 -13.18 -8.16 -9.74
CA PHE A 23 -12.03 -7.91 -8.86
C PHE A 23 -11.83 -8.98 -7.78
N GLU A 24 -12.83 -9.85 -7.54
CA GLU A 24 -12.73 -10.96 -6.56
C GLU A 24 -12.01 -12.18 -7.12
N GLU A 25 -12.08 -12.38 -8.44
CA GLU A 25 -11.28 -13.38 -9.13
C GLU A 25 -9.82 -12.90 -9.11
N GLY A 26 -9.14 -13.21 -8.00
CA GLY A 26 -7.76 -12.82 -7.71
C GLY A 26 -6.93 -13.01 -8.96
N ASN A 27 -6.63 -11.89 -9.61
CA ASN A 27 -6.16 -11.96 -10.97
C ASN A 27 -4.73 -12.56 -10.91
N ALA A 28 -4.62 -13.85 -11.20
CA ALA A 28 -3.35 -14.55 -11.19
C ALA A 28 -2.45 -14.04 -12.34
N SER A 29 -3.05 -13.35 -13.32
CA SER A 29 -2.39 -12.88 -14.53
C SER A 29 -1.67 -11.53 -14.40
N LEU A 30 -1.84 -10.77 -13.32
CA LEU A 30 -1.08 -9.54 -12.99
C LEU A 30 -0.03 -9.78 -11.91
N ILE A 31 0.26 -11.05 -11.54
CA ILE A 31 1.44 -11.37 -10.72
C ILE A 31 2.68 -11.05 -11.57
N LYS A 32 3.13 -9.80 -11.51
CA LYS A 32 4.36 -9.35 -12.16
C LYS A 32 5.54 -9.90 -11.37
N GLU A 33 6.55 -10.38 -12.09
CA GLU A 33 7.81 -10.77 -11.48
C GLU A 33 8.42 -9.57 -10.74
N THR A 34 8.99 -9.83 -9.56
CA THR A 34 9.60 -8.80 -8.71
C THR A 34 10.98 -9.22 -8.23
N ILE A 35 11.82 -8.24 -7.94
CA ILE A 35 13.13 -8.39 -7.31
C ILE A 35 13.10 -7.81 -5.90
N ASP A 36 13.87 -8.42 -5.01
CA ASP A 36 14.04 -7.96 -3.64
C ASP A 36 15.19 -6.95 -3.56
N VAL A 37 14.94 -5.81 -2.90
CA VAL A 37 15.94 -4.77 -2.63
C VAL A 37 15.97 -4.44 -1.14
N ASN A 38 17.17 -4.38 -0.57
CA ASN A 38 17.36 -3.95 0.81
C ASN A 38 17.49 -2.42 0.89
N ILE A 39 16.52 -1.78 1.52
CA ILE A 39 16.54 -0.35 1.84
C ILE A 39 16.96 -0.07 3.29
N GLY A 40 17.15 -1.13 4.09
CA GLY A 40 17.63 -1.11 5.47
C GLY A 40 19.15 -1.04 5.60
N MET A 41 19.60 -1.12 6.84
CA MET A 41 21.02 -1.34 7.16
C MET A 41 21.33 -2.85 7.06
N GLU A 42 22.61 -3.23 7.15
CA GLU A 42 23.00 -4.65 7.06
C GLU A 42 22.60 -5.44 8.31
N ASP A 43 22.61 -4.79 9.47
CA ASP A 43 22.18 -5.32 10.78
C ASP A 43 20.66 -5.31 10.96
N GLU A 44 19.98 -4.34 10.34
CA GLU A 44 18.51 -4.24 10.31
C GLU A 44 18.00 -4.14 8.86
N PRO A 45 18.00 -5.25 8.10
CA PRO A 45 17.59 -5.24 6.71
C PRO A 45 16.09 -4.99 6.59
N ARG A 46 15.72 -4.20 5.58
CA ARG A 46 14.33 -3.88 5.25
C ARG A 46 14.14 -4.14 3.77
N ILE A 47 13.52 -5.28 3.47
CA ILE A 47 13.36 -5.76 2.11
C ILE A 47 12.06 -5.21 1.51
N LEU A 48 12.18 -4.57 0.34
CA LEU A 48 11.05 -4.18 -0.50
C LEU A 48 11.12 -4.87 -1.85
N LYS A 49 9.97 -4.96 -2.52
CA LYS A 49 9.85 -5.57 -3.85
C LYS A 49 9.74 -4.52 -4.93
N LEU A 50 10.59 -4.60 -5.95
CA LEU A 50 10.53 -3.79 -7.17
C LEU A 50 10.14 -4.66 -8.35
N GLY A 51 9.52 -4.08 -9.38
CA GLY A 51 9.21 -4.81 -10.60
C GLY A 51 10.46 -5.29 -11.32
N SER A 52 10.49 -6.55 -11.76
CA SER A 52 11.63 -7.13 -12.50
C SER A 52 11.78 -6.57 -13.90
N SER A 53 10.78 -5.84 -14.40
CA SER A 53 10.82 -5.15 -15.69
C SER A 53 11.66 -3.88 -15.69
N LEU A 54 12.12 -3.41 -14.52
CA LEU A 54 12.94 -2.20 -14.40
C LEU A 54 14.36 -2.46 -14.92
N THR A 55 14.92 -1.47 -15.59
CA THR A 55 16.33 -1.45 -15.96
C THR A 55 17.21 -1.29 -14.72
N PRO A 56 18.51 -1.68 -14.77
CA PRO A 56 19.41 -1.51 -13.63
C PRO A 56 19.53 -0.07 -13.13
N GLU A 57 19.50 0.91 -14.04
CA GLU A 57 19.52 2.35 -13.69
C GLU A 57 18.26 2.76 -12.93
N GLU A 58 17.09 2.32 -13.40
CA GLU A 58 15.82 2.57 -12.70
C GLU A 58 15.83 1.93 -11.31
N VAL A 59 16.29 0.67 -11.18
CA VAL A 59 16.40 -0.01 -9.88
C VAL A 59 17.26 0.80 -8.91
N GLU A 60 18.39 1.36 -9.37
CA GLU A 60 19.26 2.20 -8.54
C GLU A 60 18.54 3.50 -8.11
N ILE A 61 17.89 4.20 -9.04
CA ILE A 61 17.14 5.43 -8.76
C ILE A 61 16.01 5.16 -7.76
N HIS A 62 15.21 4.12 -7.99
CA HIS A 62 14.13 3.70 -7.11
C HIS A 62 14.65 3.34 -5.72
N THR A 63 15.72 2.54 -5.65
CA THR A 63 16.33 2.14 -4.37
C THR A 63 16.85 3.35 -3.60
N ARG A 64 17.45 4.33 -4.28
CA ARG A 64 17.91 5.57 -3.64
C ARG A 64 16.75 6.34 -3.01
N ILE A 65 15.69 6.59 -3.77
CA ILE A 65 14.50 7.33 -3.28
C ILE A 65 13.86 6.59 -2.10
N LEU A 66 13.72 5.27 -2.18
CA LEU A 66 13.15 4.46 -1.10
C LEU A 66 14.02 4.49 0.17
N LYS A 67 15.34 4.58 0.03
CA LYS A 67 16.25 4.77 1.18
C LYS A 67 16.13 6.18 1.78
N GLU A 68 16.01 7.21 0.95
CA GLU A 68 15.81 8.60 1.40
C GLU A 68 14.51 8.76 2.21
N HIS A 69 13.47 8.02 1.83
CA HIS A 69 12.15 8.03 2.46
C HIS A 69 11.83 6.75 3.24
N GLN A 70 12.86 6.14 3.84
CA GLN A 70 12.71 4.84 4.50
C GLN A 70 11.58 4.85 5.53
N LYS A 71 11.43 5.93 6.32
CA LYS A 71 10.46 6.01 7.43
C LYS A 71 9.02 5.99 6.93
N GLU A 72 8.75 6.65 5.81
CA GLU A 72 7.44 6.78 5.19
C GLU A 72 6.95 5.46 4.60
N PHE A 73 7.86 4.65 4.06
CA PHE A 73 7.54 3.33 3.51
C PHE A 73 7.60 2.20 4.54
N THR A 74 8.07 2.47 5.76
CA THR A 74 8.14 1.48 6.85
C THR A 74 6.97 1.50 7.81
N PHE A 75 5.98 2.39 7.63
CA PHE A 75 4.78 2.35 8.46
C PHE A 75 4.07 1.02 8.25
N ASN A 76 4.08 0.20 9.28
CA ASN A 76 3.19 -0.95 9.31
C ASN A 76 1.75 -0.46 9.58
N TYR A 77 0.75 -1.24 9.16
CA TYR A 77 -0.65 -0.89 9.39
C TYR A 77 -0.99 -0.62 10.87
N LYS A 78 -0.26 -1.20 11.82
CA LYS A 78 -0.46 -0.97 13.26
C LYS A 78 0.05 0.41 13.71
N GLU A 79 0.97 1.02 12.96
CA GLU A 79 1.54 2.34 13.21
C GLU A 79 0.75 3.47 12.55
N MET A 80 -0.21 3.16 11.66
CA MET A 80 -1.15 4.12 11.10
C MET A 80 -2.28 4.44 12.09
N THR A 81 -2.02 5.31 13.06
CA THR A 81 -2.98 5.66 14.15
C THR A 81 -4.27 6.35 13.71
N GLY A 82 -4.46 6.62 12.41
CA GLY A 82 -5.66 7.23 11.84
C GLY A 82 -6.58 6.27 11.07
N VAL A 83 -6.16 5.02 10.83
CA VAL A 83 -6.97 4.05 10.09
C VAL A 83 -7.71 3.18 11.10
N ALA A 84 -9.05 3.21 11.03
CA ALA A 84 -9.84 2.34 11.87
C ALA A 84 -9.47 0.87 11.58
N PRO A 85 -9.17 0.04 12.60
CA PRO A 85 -8.63 -1.31 12.39
C PRO A 85 -9.46 -2.21 11.47
N HIS A 86 -10.77 -1.99 11.40
CA HIS A 86 -11.67 -2.73 10.50
C HIS A 86 -11.46 -2.42 9.01
N ILE A 87 -10.88 -1.27 8.68
CA ILE A 87 -10.50 -0.88 7.31
C ILE A 87 -9.10 -1.39 6.96
N ALA A 88 -8.24 -1.57 7.97
CA ALA A 88 -6.88 -2.07 7.81
C ALA A 88 -6.82 -3.59 7.54
N VAL A 89 -7.93 -4.31 7.69
CA VAL A 89 -8.01 -5.74 7.36
C VAL A 89 -8.39 -5.89 5.89
N HIS A 90 -7.40 -6.21 5.06
CA HIS A 90 -7.65 -6.73 3.73
C HIS A 90 -8.08 -8.19 3.86
N ASN A 91 -9.38 -8.48 3.76
CA ASN A 91 -9.85 -9.85 3.64
C ASN A 91 -9.43 -10.35 2.25
N LEU A 92 -8.44 -11.24 2.22
CA LEU A 92 -8.00 -11.98 1.04
C LEU A 92 -8.95 -13.13 0.74
#